data_AF-A0A7J8PYA0-F1
#
_entry.id   AF-A0A7J8PYA0-F1
#
_cell.length_a   1.000
_cell.length_b   1.000
_cell.length_c   1.000
_cell.angle_alpha   90.00
_cell.angle_beta   90.00
_cell.angle_gamma   90.00
#
_symmetry.space_group_name_H-M   'P 1'
#
loop_
_entity.id
_entity.type
_entity.pdbx_description
1 polymer ?
#
loop_
_entity_poly.entity_id
_entity_poly.type
_entity_poly.pdbx_seq_one_letter_code
_entity_poly.pdbx_strand_id
1 'polypeptide(L)'
;MDFDPVAVSKLNEKKLIAHGSVASSLLSELMLRAIVENARQISKVIDEFRSFDQYIWSFVNHKPIVSRFRYPRQVPVKTPKADVISKDLVRRGFRSVGPTVIYSFMQVAGITNDHLTSCFRFQECITAAEAKEENVTKDTTEKKETVNVINTELSVAIDELSFSTE
;
A
#
# COMPACT_ATOMS: atom_id res chain seq x y z
N MET A 1 -2.32 -17.50 9.83
CA MET A 1 -2.29 -16.04 10.04
C MET A 1 -1.51 -15.50 8.86
N ASP A 2 -2.19 -15.17 7.77
CA ASP A 2 -1.58 -14.82 6.49
C ASP A 2 -1.18 -13.33 6.47
N PHE A 3 -0.38 -12.93 7.46
CA PHE A 3 0.03 -11.54 7.71
C PHE A 3 -1.11 -10.52 7.85
N ASP A 4 -2.30 -10.94 8.27
CA ASP A 4 -3.39 -10.02 8.62
C ASP A 4 -2.92 -8.98 9.67
N PRO A 5 -2.94 -7.67 9.35
CA PRO A 5 -2.43 -6.64 10.25
C PRO A 5 -3.13 -6.65 11.62
N VAL A 6 -4.44 -6.92 11.65
CA VAL A 6 -5.21 -6.92 12.90
C VAL A 6 -4.79 -8.09 13.79
N ALA A 7 -4.71 -9.31 13.24
CA ALA A 7 -4.23 -10.47 13.98
C ALA A 7 -2.78 -10.31 14.44
N VAL A 8 -1.88 -9.84 13.57
CA VAL A 8 -0.46 -9.67 13.89
C VAL A 8 -0.24 -8.60 14.95
N SER A 9 -0.99 -7.49 14.92
CA SER A 9 -0.89 -6.40 15.90
C SER A 9 -1.22 -6.83 17.34
N LYS A 10 -2.04 -7.88 17.49
CA LYS A 10 -2.48 -8.46 18.77
C LYS A 10 -1.52 -9.53 19.31
N LEU A 11 -0.48 -9.90 18.56
CA LEU A 11 0.47 -10.91 19.03
C LEU A 11 1.20 -10.42 20.27
N ASN A 12 1.30 -11.30 21.26
CA ASN A 12 2.02 -11.02 22.49
C ASN A 12 3.53 -11.13 22.24
N GLU A 13 4.21 -9.99 22.27
CA GLU A 13 5.66 -9.87 22.07
C GLU A 13 6.44 -10.79 23.02
N LYS A 14 6.05 -10.91 24.29
CA LYS A 14 6.72 -11.78 25.27
C LYS A 14 6.66 -13.25 24.87
N LYS A 15 5.56 -13.68 24.23
CA LYS A 15 5.39 -15.05 23.75
C LYS A 15 6.18 -15.31 22.47
N LEU A 16 6.33 -14.30 21.62
CA LEU A 16 7.12 -14.38 20.38
C LEU A 16 8.63 -14.46 20.67
N ILE A 17 9.08 -13.70 21.66
CA ILE A 17 10.50 -13.59 22.06
C ILE A 17 10.91 -14.73 23.00
N ALA A 18 9.96 -15.51 23.52
CA ALA A 18 10.24 -16.66 24.38
C ALA A 18 11.19 -17.64 23.69
N HIS A 19 12.23 -18.04 24.43
CA HIS A 19 13.28 -18.93 23.94
C HIS A 19 12.70 -20.27 23.48
N GLY A 20 13.02 -20.68 22.25
CA GLY A 20 12.55 -21.93 21.65
C GLY A 20 11.32 -21.80 20.75
N SER A 21 10.80 -20.59 20.52
CA SER A 21 9.81 -20.38 19.45
C SER A 21 10.49 -20.43 18.08
N VAL A 22 9.81 -20.96 17.06
CA VAL A 22 10.31 -20.98 15.66
C VAL A 22 10.58 -19.56 15.15
N ALA A 23 9.82 -18.57 15.63
CA ALA A 23 10.01 -17.18 15.25
C ALA A 23 11.34 -16.63 15.79
N SER A 24 11.69 -16.95 17.05
CA SER A 24 12.93 -16.53 17.70
C SER A 24 14.19 -17.21 17.16
N SER A 25 14.07 -18.36 16.48
CA SER A 25 15.21 -19.02 15.82
C SER A 25 15.52 -18.47 14.43
N LEU A 26 14.53 -17.86 13.76
CA LEU A 26 14.68 -17.29 12.41
C LEU A 26 14.95 -15.78 12.42
N LEU A 27 14.42 -15.06 13.40
CA LEU A 27 14.46 -13.60 13.46
C LEU A 27 14.98 -13.11 14.79
N SER A 28 15.71 -11.99 14.75
CA SER A 28 16.11 -11.29 15.97
C SER A 28 14.89 -10.73 16.70
N GLU A 29 15.02 -10.57 18.01
CA GLU A 29 13.99 -9.94 18.85
C GLU A 29 13.56 -8.57 18.30
N LEU A 30 14.53 -7.77 17.83
CA LEU A 30 14.26 -6.47 17.22
C LEU A 30 13.33 -6.60 16.00
N MET A 31 13.53 -7.63 15.17
CA MET A 31 12.71 -7.83 13.98
C MET A 31 11.31 -8.33 14.31
N LEU A 32 11.18 -9.21 15.30
CA LEU A 32 9.88 -9.64 15.79
C LEU A 32 9.06 -8.46 16.33
N ARG A 33 9.68 -7.60 17.14
CA ARG A 33 9.05 -6.36 17.63
C ARG A 33 8.66 -5.43 16.48
N ALA A 34 9.54 -5.26 15.49
CA ALA A 34 9.26 -4.44 14.32
C ALA A 34 8.06 -4.94 13.52
N ILE A 35 7.89 -6.25 13.35
CA ILE A 35 6.74 -6.84 12.64
C ILE A 35 5.42 -6.51 13.35
N VAL A 36 5.35 -6.73 14.67
CA VAL A 36 4.14 -6.44 15.45
C VAL A 36 3.83 -4.94 15.45
N GLU A 37 4.85 -4.10 15.61
CA GLU A 37 4.68 -2.65 15.59
C GLU A 37 4.24 -2.14 14.21
N ASN A 38 4.85 -2.63 13.13
CA ASN A 38 4.44 -2.28 11.77
C ASN A 38 3.00 -2.68 11.50
N ALA A 39 2.53 -3.84 12.00
CA ALA A 39 1.13 -4.24 11.86
C ALA A 39 0.16 -3.28 12.57
N ARG A 40 0.55 -2.74 13.74
CA ARG A 40 -0.21 -1.69 14.43
C ARG A 40 -0.27 -0.41 13.59
N GLN A 41 0.86 0.01 13.00
CA GLN A 41 0.88 1.22 12.17
C GLN A 41 0.12 1.05 10.85
N ILE A 42 0.15 -0.14 10.23
CA ILE A 42 -0.69 -0.46 9.08
C ILE A 42 -2.17 -0.30 9.41
N SER A 43 -2.60 -0.77 10.58
CA SER A 43 -4.01 -0.63 11.00
C SER A 43 -4.43 0.84 11.07
N LYS A 44 -3.59 1.71 11.64
CA LYS A 44 -3.85 3.16 11.66
C LYS A 44 -3.87 3.80 10.27
N VAL A 45 -2.98 3.35 9.39
CA VAL A 45 -2.96 3.81 7.98
C VAL A 45 -4.24 3.37 7.27
N ILE A 46 -4.74 2.16 7.54
CA ILE A 46 -6.02 1.68 7.00
C ILE A 46 -7.17 2.55 7.53
N ASP A 47 -7.16 2.94 8.80
CA ASP A 47 -8.19 3.84 9.34
C ASP A 47 -8.17 5.23 8.66
N GLU A 48 -6.99 5.77 8.36
CA GLU A 48 -6.82 7.11 7.76
C GLU A 48 -7.05 7.13 6.23
N PHE A 49 -6.53 6.13 5.51
CA PHE A 49 -6.50 6.08 4.04
C PHE A 49 -7.42 5.01 3.45
N ARG A 50 -8.21 4.33 4.28
CA ARG A 50 -9.06 3.17 3.95
C ARG A 50 -8.31 1.91 3.53
N SER A 51 -7.11 2.03 2.93
CA SER A 51 -6.23 0.90 2.68
C SER A 51 -4.76 1.30 2.64
N PHE A 52 -3.89 0.35 2.99
CA PHE A 52 -2.43 0.53 2.88
C PHE A 52 -1.98 0.65 1.41
N ASP A 53 -2.67 -0.05 0.50
CA ASP A 53 -2.42 0.04 -0.93
C ASP A 53 -2.66 1.46 -1.47
N GLN A 54 -3.81 2.07 -1.14
CA GLN A 54 -4.12 3.44 -1.54
C GLN A 54 -3.10 4.43 -0.99
N TYR A 55 -2.74 4.28 0.28
CA TYR A 55 -1.71 5.10 0.92
C TYR A 55 -0.36 5.00 0.18
N ILE A 56 0.16 3.80 -0.05
CA ILE A 56 1.48 3.62 -0.66
C ILE A 56 1.50 4.07 -2.13
N TRP A 57 0.45 3.75 -2.90
CA TRP A 57 0.38 4.13 -4.31
C TRP A 57 0.14 5.64 -4.51
N SER A 58 -0.41 6.34 -3.51
CA SER A 58 -0.59 7.80 -3.57
C SER A 58 0.73 8.55 -3.78
N PHE A 59 1.85 8.03 -3.26
CA PHE A 59 3.18 8.64 -3.43
C PHE A 59 3.67 8.67 -4.88
N VAL A 60 3.07 7.84 -5.75
CA VAL A 60 3.38 7.74 -7.18
C VAL A 60 2.17 8.04 -8.05
N ASN A 61 1.17 8.76 -7.51
CA ASN A 61 -0.07 9.09 -8.22
C ASN A 61 -0.76 7.85 -8.82
N HIS A 62 -0.70 6.71 -8.12
CA HIS A 62 -1.26 5.43 -8.56
C HIS A 62 -0.74 4.92 -9.92
N LYS A 63 0.44 5.41 -10.35
CA LYS A 63 1.11 4.96 -11.57
C LYS A 63 2.50 4.43 -11.26
N PRO A 64 2.87 3.25 -11.76
CA PRO A 64 4.20 2.71 -11.50
C PRO A 64 5.27 3.49 -12.23
N ILE A 65 6.44 3.58 -11.62
CA ILE A 65 7.62 4.23 -12.19
C ILE A 65 8.34 3.23 -13.09
N VAL A 66 8.62 3.58 -14.34
CA VAL A 66 9.34 2.70 -15.29
C VAL A 66 10.73 3.25 -15.57
N SER A 67 11.77 2.57 -15.08
CA SER A 67 13.13 3.12 -15.08
C SER A 67 13.95 2.84 -16.36
N ARG A 68 13.51 1.90 -17.22
CA ARG A 68 14.12 1.57 -18.53
C ARG A 68 15.64 1.33 -18.48
N PHE A 69 16.14 0.67 -17.44
CA PHE A 69 17.57 0.37 -17.33
C PHE A 69 18.03 -0.65 -18.37
N ARG A 70 19.17 -0.38 -19.03
CA ARG A 70 19.76 -1.31 -19.99
C ARG A 70 20.68 -2.33 -19.32
N TYR A 71 21.36 -1.92 -18.23
CA TYR A 71 22.35 -2.73 -17.53
C TYR A 71 22.12 -2.75 -16.01
N PRO A 72 22.41 -3.86 -15.31
CA PRO A 72 22.22 -3.97 -13.85
C PRO A 72 22.90 -2.88 -13.04
N ARG A 73 24.10 -2.46 -13.45
CA ARG A 73 24.88 -1.40 -12.77
C ARG A 73 24.21 -0.02 -12.78
N GLN A 74 23.17 0.18 -13.58
CA GLN A 74 22.40 1.42 -13.62
C GLN A 74 21.28 1.43 -12.58
N VAL A 75 20.88 0.27 -12.06
CA VAL A 75 19.87 0.16 -11.02
C VAL A 75 20.46 0.73 -9.72
N PRO A 76 19.92 1.83 -9.19
CA PRO A 76 20.46 2.43 -7.98
C PRO A 76 20.17 1.57 -6.75
N VAL A 77 20.85 1.82 -5.64
CA VAL A 77 20.54 1.15 -4.36
C VAL A 77 19.32 1.76 -3.68
N LYS A 78 19.02 3.03 -3.97
CA LYS A 78 17.85 3.78 -3.49
C LYS A 78 17.53 4.93 -4.42
N THR A 79 16.32 5.48 -4.31
CA THR A 79 15.87 6.62 -5.13
C THR A 79 15.38 7.78 -4.25
N PRO A 80 15.36 9.03 -4.76
CA PRO A 80 14.77 10.15 -4.04
C PRO A 80 13.32 9.91 -3.62
N LYS A 81 12.55 9.18 -4.44
CA LYS A 81 11.17 8.79 -4.11
C LYS A 81 11.12 7.84 -2.91
N ALA A 82 12.01 6.84 -2.86
CA ALA A 82 12.13 5.95 -1.72
C ALA A 82 12.57 6.68 -0.44
N ASP A 83 13.45 7.69 -0.54
CA ASP A 83 13.82 8.53 0.60
C ASP A 83 12.60 9.30 1.16
N VAL A 84 11.70 9.80 0.31
CA VAL A 84 10.46 10.47 0.74
C VAL A 84 9.50 9.52 1.45
N ILE A 85 9.23 8.36 0.84
CA ILE A 85 8.32 7.34 1.41
C ILE A 85 8.88 6.82 2.73
N SER A 86 10.19 6.53 2.79
CA SER A 86 10.88 6.10 3.99
C SER A 86 10.72 7.10 5.13
N LYS A 87 10.94 8.40 4.87
CA LYS A 87 10.75 9.44 5.89
C LYS A 87 9.32 9.50 6.42
N ASP A 88 8.32 9.33 5.56
CA ASP A 88 6.92 9.33 6.00
C ASP A 88 6.58 8.11 6.85
N LEU A 89 7.00 6.91 6.42
CA LEU A 89 6.82 5.68 7.20
C LEU A 89 7.53 5.74 8.56
N VAL A 90 8.76 6.26 8.61
CA VAL A 90 9.46 6.49 9.88
C VAL A 90 8.69 7.46 10.77
N ARG A 91 8.17 8.56 10.22
CA ARG A 91 7.35 9.53 10.97
C ARG A 91 6.08 8.89 11.54
N ARG A 92 5.47 7.97 10.79
CA ARG A 92 4.29 7.18 11.21
C ARG A 92 4.62 6.06 12.19
N GLY A 93 5.89 5.89 12.57
CA GLY A 93 6.32 4.94 13.60
C GLY A 93 6.69 3.56 13.06
N PHE A 94 6.72 3.35 11.74
CA PHE A 94 7.21 2.11 11.17
C PHE A 94 8.69 1.89 11.50
N ARG A 95 9.08 0.61 11.61
CA ARG A 95 10.42 0.14 11.94
C ARG A 95 11.03 -0.61 10.76
N SER A 96 12.35 -0.51 10.62
CA SER A 96 13.13 -1.12 9.53
C SER A 96 12.71 -0.69 8.12
N VAL A 97 12.24 0.55 7.99
CA VAL A 97 11.76 1.16 6.74
C VAL A 97 12.77 2.18 6.18
N GLY A 98 14.06 1.85 6.20
CA GLY A 98 15.10 2.72 5.63
C GLY A 98 14.97 2.87 4.10
N PRO A 99 15.55 3.90 3.47
CA PRO A 99 15.32 4.18 2.05
C PRO A 99 15.68 3.04 1.10
N THR A 100 16.74 2.30 1.38
CA THR A 100 17.12 1.11 0.60
C THR A 100 16.06 0.01 0.71
N VAL A 101 15.56 -0.26 1.92
CA VAL A 101 14.50 -1.26 2.17
C VAL A 101 13.22 -0.86 1.45
N ILE A 102 12.85 0.43 1.53
CA ILE A 102 11.67 0.94 0.85
C ILE A 102 11.83 0.90 -0.67
N TYR A 103 13.01 1.17 -1.20
CA TYR A 103 13.23 1.02 -2.63
C TYR A 103 13.10 -0.44 -3.08
N SER A 104 13.67 -1.39 -2.34
CA SER A 104 13.47 -2.81 -2.60
C SER A 104 12.00 -3.22 -2.50
N PHE A 105 11.27 -2.70 -1.51
CA PHE A 105 9.81 -2.88 -1.41
C PHE A 105 9.09 -2.34 -2.65
N MET A 106 9.42 -1.15 -3.13
CA MET A 106 8.83 -0.57 -4.33
C MET A 106 9.04 -1.45 -5.56
N GLN A 107 10.22 -2.07 -5.69
CA GLN A 107 10.53 -2.98 -6.79
C GLN A 107 9.67 -4.25 -6.72
N VAL A 108 9.59 -4.92 -5.56
CA VAL A 108 8.83 -6.18 -5.44
C VAL A 108 7.32 -5.97 -5.45
N ALA A 109 6.83 -4.84 -4.95
CA ALA A 109 5.41 -4.47 -4.98
C ALA A 109 4.94 -3.98 -6.36
N GLY A 110 5.86 -3.78 -7.31
CA GLY A 110 5.56 -3.28 -8.65
C GLY A 110 5.27 -1.79 -8.71
N ILE A 111 5.53 -1.03 -7.64
CA ILE A 111 5.48 0.43 -7.61
C ILE A 111 6.53 1.02 -8.55
N THR A 112 7.66 0.31 -8.68
CA THR A 112 8.67 0.58 -9.70
C THR A 112 8.90 -0.67 -10.54
N ASN A 113 8.87 -0.53 -11.86
CA ASN A 113 9.33 -1.54 -12.80
C ASN A 113 10.80 -1.27 -13.16
N ASP A 114 11.69 -1.97 -12.45
CA ASP A 114 13.14 -1.93 -12.66
C ASP A 114 13.68 -3.14 -13.44
N HIS A 115 12.79 -3.93 -14.07
CA HIS A 115 13.25 -4.93 -15.02
C HIS A 115 14.12 -4.25 -16.09
N LEU A 116 15.24 -4.90 -16.44
CA LEU A 116 16.07 -4.41 -17.54
C LEU A 116 15.26 -4.41 -18.83
N THR A 117 15.56 -3.51 -19.75
CA THR A 117 14.87 -3.45 -21.05
C THR A 117 15.04 -4.73 -21.87
N SER A 118 16.05 -5.55 -21.57
CA SER A 118 16.26 -6.87 -22.17
C SER A 118 15.56 -8.03 -21.45
N CYS A 119 14.95 -7.78 -20.28
CA CYS A 119 14.21 -8.80 -19.55
C CYS A 119 12.90 -9.12 -20.28
N PHE A 120 12.58 -10.41 -20.43
CA PHE A 120 11.36 -10.86 -21.10
C PHE A 120 10.06 -10.33 -20.44
N ARG A 121 10.11 -9.99 -19.14
CA ARG A 121 8.97 -9.44 -18.39
C ARG A 121 8.84 -7.92 -18.47
N PHE A 122 9.83 -7.21 -19.02
CA PHE A 122 9.83 -5.75 -19.01
C PHE A 122 8.57 -5.17 -19.66
N GLN A 123 8.22 -5.67 -20.85
CA GLN A 123 7.04 -5.23 -21.58
C GLN A 123 5.74 -5.72 -20.94
N GLU A 124 5.73 -6.97 -20.45
CA GLU A 124 4.59 -7.55 -19.73
C GLU A 124 4.19 -6.68 -18.52
N CYS A 125 5.18 -6.25 -17.73
CA CYS A 125 4.95 -5.41 -16.56
C CYS A 125 4.49 -3.98 -16.91
N ILE A 126 4.87 -3.43 -18.07
CA ILE A 126 4.35 -2.14 -18.55
C ILE A 126 2.87 -2.28 -18.92
N THR A 127 2.54 -3.27 -19.74
CA THR A 127 1.17 -3.46 -20.22
C THR A 127 0.21 -3.81 -19.06
N ALA A 128 0.66 -4.61 -18.09
CA ALA A 128 -0.12 -4.90 -16.88
C ALA A 128 -0.38 -3.65 -16.02
N ALA A 129 0.53 -2.68 -16.02
CA ALA A 129 0.34 -1.43 -15.32
C ALA A 129 -0.68 -0.51 -16.01
N GLU A 130 -0.61 -0.40 -17.34
CA GLU A 130 -1.52 0.41 -18.15
C GLU A 130 -2.97 -0.11 -18.05
N ALA A 131 -3.16 -1.44 -18.08
CA ALA A 131 -4.48 -2.06 -17.93
C ALA A 131 -5.14 -1.82 -16.56
N LYS A 132 -4.37 -1.54 -15.50
CA LYS A 132 -4.91 -1.14 -14.20
C LYS A 132 -5.45 0.28 -14.20
N GLU A 133 -4.85 1.18 -14.99
CA GLU A 133 -5.29 2.58 -15.09
C GLU A 133 -6.69 2.69 -15.71
N GLU A 134 -6.96 1.90 -16.75
CA GLU A 134 -8.27 1.88 -17.41
C GLU A 134 -9.39 1.35 -16.50
N ASN A 135 -9.09 0.36 -15.64
CA ASN A 135 -10.05 -0.20 -14.70
C ASN A 135 -10.32 0.72 -13.50
N VAL A 136 -9.32 1.44 -13.00
CA VAL A 136 -9.52 2.45 -11.93
C VAL A 136 -10.40 3.59 -12.42
N THR A 137 -10.23 4.01 -13.68
CA THR A 137 -11.05 5.08 -14.28
C THR A 137 -12.52 4.63 -14.46
N LYS A 138 -12.77 3.35 -14.76
CA LYS A 138 -14.13 2.78 -14.83
C LYS A 138 -14.79 2.64 -13.47
N ASP A 139 -14.08 2.09 -12.46
CA ASP A 139 -14.60 1.93 -11.08
C ASP A 139 -14.86 3.29 -10.39
N THR A 140 -14.09 4.34 -10.71
CA THR A 140 -14.40 5.71 -10.25
C THR A 140 -15.60 6.33 -10.95
N THR A 141 -15.88 5.95 -12.20
CA THR A 141 -17.05 6.45 -12.95
C THR A 141 -18.34 5.79 -12.44
N GLU A 142 -18.34 4.47 -12.24
CA GLU A 142 -19.47 3.72 -11.68
C GLU A 142 -19.79 4.11 -10.22
N LYS A 143 -18.77 4.37 -9.38
CA LYS A 143 -18.96 4.90 -8.02
C LYS A 143 -19.51 6.34 -8.02
N LYS A 144 -19.16 7.15 -9.02
CA LYS A 144 -19.67 8.52 -9.14
C LYS A 144 -21.12 8.55 -9.61
N GLU A 145 -21.50 7.63 -10.49
CA GLU A 145 -22.90 7.42 -10.90
C GLU A 145 -23.76 6.90 -9.74
N THR A 146 -23.32 5.89 -9.00
CA THR A 146 -24.08 5.37 -7.84
C THR A 146 -24.24 6.40 -6.72
N VAL A 147 -23.21 7.19 -6.41
CA VAL A 147 -23.32 8.30 -5.44
C VAL A 147 -24.27 9.39 -5.92
N ASN A 148 -24.29 9.71 -7.23
CA ASN A 148 -25.26 10.65 -7.79
C ASN A 148 -26.70 10.12 -7.73
N VAL A 149 -26.92 8.83 -7.99
CA VAL A 149 -28.24 8.19 -7.89
C VAL A 149 -28.75 8.23 -6.46
N ILE A 150 -27.93 7.86 -5.47
CA ILE A 150 -28.30 7.89 -4.04
C ILE A 150 -28.61 9.32 -3.58
N ASN A 151 -27.82 10.31 -4.00
CA ASN A 151 -28.09 11.71 -3.66
C ASN A 151 -29.39 12.22 -4.30
N THR A 152 -29.72 11.74 -5.49
CA THR A 152 -30.98 12.10 -6.17
C THR A 152 -32.17 11.47 -5.47
N GLU A 153 -32.11 10.18 -5.13
CA GLU A 153 -33.17 9.49 -4.37
C GLU A 153 -33.38 10.10 -2.97
N LEU A 154 -32.29 10.49 -2.30
CA LEU A 154 -32.36 11.16 -1.00
C LEU A 154 -33.00 12.55 -1.11
N SER A 155 -32.75 13.29 -2.19
CA SER A 155 -33.41 14.59 -2.43
C SER A 155 -34.92 14.44 -2.66
N VAL A 156 -35.34 13.42 -3.42
CA VAL A 156 -36.76 13.13 -3.68
C VAL A 156 -37.49 12.74 -2.39
N ALA A 157 -36.86 11.93 -1.54
CA ALA A 157 -37.44 11.52 -0.26
C ALA A 157 -37.61 12.70 0.73
N ILE A 158 -36.70 13.68 0.71
CA ILE A 158 -36.79 14.88 1.55
C ILE A 158 -37.94 15.79 1.06
N ASP A 159 -38.12 15.92 -0.25
CA ASP A 159 -39.21 16.72 -0.82
C ASP A 159 -40.59 16.11 -0.49
N GLU A 160 -40.74 14.78 -0.51
CA GLU A 160 -41.99 14.12 -0.10
C GLU A 160 -42.32 14.31 1.40
N LEU A 161 -41.30 14.34 2.26
CA LEU A 161 -41.47 14.61 3.69
C LEU A 161 -41.83 16.08 3.98
N SER A 162 -41.47 17.01 3.08
CA SER A 162 -41.79 18.43 3.22
C SER A 162 -43.24 18.79 2.88
N PHE A 163 -43.98 17.90 2.21
CA PHE A 163 -45.37 18.11 1.78
C PHE A 163 -46.43 17.49 2.71
N SER A 164 -46.03 16.92 3.87
CA SER A 164 -46.95 16.30 4.83
C SER A 164 -47.28 17.16 6.06
N THR A 165 -47.05 18.47 6.01
CA THR A 165 -47.47 19.40 7.07
C THR A 165 -48.30 20.55 6.52
N GLU A 166 -49.55 20.26 6.16
CA GLU A 166 -50.70 21.17 6.24
C GLU A 166 -51.96 20.40 6.64
#